data_AF-A0A612C4Z7-F1
#
_entry.id   AF-A0A612C4Z7-F1
#
_cell.length_a   1.000
_cell.length_b   1.000
_cell.length_c   1.000
_cell.angle_alpha   90.00
_cell.angle_beta   90.00
_cell.angle_gamma   90.00
#
_symmetry.space_group_name_H-M   'P 1'
#
loop_
_entity.id
_entity.type
_entity.pdbx_description
1 polymer ?
#
loop_
_entity_poly.entity_id
_entity_poly.type
_entity_poly.pdbx_seq_one_letter_code
_entity_poly.pdbx_strand_id
1 'polypeptide(L)'
;MPIISGILRDGAGVPLTGCTVKLKSVSTSRDVLATTVACISTNTGQYHIDVLPGQYEVSLRYEGAITESRVGIIHVHDDSPDGTLNSFLNAKNSDTRPEALRQFDALVQRAETAADTSGSGADSAAASAAVAGQYAEAAKTHAKQAAASEEAAGGYAQAAAGSASAAGSSAAQAAESHTGAQQALEEARQIAKDMVKPPPVFYRPAEERGIWQLSYEGTGRKVNWQFTGNRKNYGFYTYFSAPEPWEIRYPVSAPDDMVKYGCRARFTFSFQDDSDAALEGKDLMEVRLAIPDDALPPGFSVPPATPDRPYLVLGCVIRSAGGKLVVCAPDSSVTDTPLFNSGNVRYGSHLFDMVLSKTGYSSKIAVDGNGLSLSPVRTGVKLPSGTLYIRSASPAKQTNFEYLEMVIPHETFIHRLVPDDDGATFYIPWGVAGSQLILPDTEMPAGFSVMSATDNGMYLQVLAENNNVAFVSKKGAWPNQYDSMYGAGRLIHVGNKMWTTT
;
A
#
# COMPACT_ATOMS: atom_id res chain seq x y z
N MET A 1 -49.44 -73.26 0.20
CA MET A 1 -49.91 -74.25 1.19
C MET A 1 -49.16 -73.95 2.47
N PRO A 2 -49.85 -73.66 3.58
CA PRO A 2 -49.18 -73.34 4.84
C PRO A 2 -48.36 -74.52 5.38
N ILE A 3 -47.13 -74.25 5.80
CA ILE A 3 -46.20 -75.24 6.36
C ILE A 3 -46.29 -75.21 7.88
N ILE A 4 -46.55 -76.37 8.49
CA ILE A 4 -46.48 -76.55 9.94
C ILE A 4 -45.22 -77.36 10.28
N SER A 5 -44.23 -76.70 10.89
CA SER A 5 -42.94 -77.35 11.22
C SER A 5 -42.34 -76.85 12.53
N GLY A 6 -41.40 -77.62 13.10
CA GLY A 6 -40.70 -77.26 14.32
C GLY A 6 -40.03 -78.44 15.04
N ILE A 7 -39.62 -78.21 16.29
CA ILE A 7 -39.15 -79.26 17.21
C ILE A 7 -40.25 -79.51 18.24
N LEU A 8 -40.74 -80.74 18.32
CA LEU A 8 -41.59 -81.19 19.42
C LEU A 8 -40.75 -81.39 20.67
N ARG A 9 -41.13 -80.70 21.74
CA ARG A 9 -40.46 -80.74 23.04
C ARG A 9 -41.45 -81.14 24.13
N ASP A 10 -40.97 -81.84 25.15
CA ASP A 10 -41.76 -82.15 26.33
C ASP A 10 -41.92 -80.93 27.27
N GLY A 11 -42.60 -81.12 28.40
CA GLY A 11 -42.77 -80.08 29.42
C GLY A 11 -41.47 -79.63 30.12
N ALA A 12 -40.36 -80.35 29.93
CA ALA A 12 -39.02 -79.98 30.39
C ALA A 12 -38.16 -79.34 29.27
N GLY A 13 -38.69 -79.22 28.04
CA GLY A 13 -38.01 -78.64 26.89
C GLY A 13 -37.12 -79.62 26.11
N VAL A 14 -37.12 -80.91 26.42
CA VAL A 14 -36.28 -81.93 25.77
C VAL A 14 -36.91 -82.34 24.43
N PRO A 15 -36.14 -82.42 23.32
CA PRO A 15 -36.64 -82.87 22.02
C PRO A 15 -37.18 -84.32 22.05
N LEU A 16 -38.45 -84.47 21.70
CA LEU A 16 -39.18 -85.74 21.70
C LEU A 16 -38.89 -86.53 20.42
N THR A 17 -37.82 -87.31 20.44
CA THR A 17 -37.44 -88.22 19.34
C THR A 17 -38.43 -89.39 19.25
N GLY A 18 -38.76 -89.83 18.02
CA GLY A 18 -39.66 -90.97 17.78
C GLY A 18 -41.15 -90.71 18.02
N CYS A 19 -41.54 -89.46 18.30
CA CYS A 19 -42.94 -89.08 18.51
C CYS A 19 -43.70 -89.01 17.18
N THR A 20 -44.89 -89.60 17.12
CA THR A 20 -45.76 -89.58 15.95
C THR A 20 -46.83 -88.50 16.08
N VAL A 21 -46.83 -87.54 15.14
CA VAL A 21 -47.87 -86.52 14.98
C VAL A 21 -48.95 -87.03 14.04
N LYS A 22 -50.21 -86.91 14.45
CA LYS A 22 -51.38 -87.29 13.66
C LYS A 22 -52.31 -86.10 13.51
N LEU A 23 -52.59 -85.68 12.26
CA LEU A 23 -53.64 -84.71 11.94
C LEU A 23 -54.81 -85.43 11.28
N LYS A 24 -56.02 -85.21 11.81
CA LYS A 24 -57.28 -85.76 11.30
C LYS A 24 -58.21 -84.62 10.90
N SER A 25 -58.67 -84.59 9.65
CA SER A 25 -59.61 -83.55 9.20
C SER A 25 -60.98 -83.70 9.90
N VAL A 26 -61.50 -82.61 10.46
CA VAL A 26 -62.75 -82.52 11.24
C VAL A 26 -63.95 -82.18 10.36
N SER A 27 -63.72 -81.45 9.27
CA SER A 27 -64.73 -81.05 8.31
C SER A 27 -64.17 -81.11 6.89
N THR A 28 -65.01 -81.51 5.92
CA THR A 28 -64.60 -81.56 4.51
C THR A 28 -64.39 -80.13 4.00
N SER A 29 -63.15 -79.79 3.66
CA SER A 29 -62.81 -78.54 2.98
C SER A 29 -62.86 -78.73 1.46
N ARG A 30 -62.51 -77.68 0.70
CA ARG A 30 -62.49 -77.71 -0.77
C ARG A 30 -61.53 -78.77 -1.33
N ASP A 31 -60.43 -79.03 -0.62
CA ASP A 31 -59.31 -79.87 -1.08
C ASP A 31 -59.02 -81.06 -0.15
N VAL A 32 -59.66 -81.14 1.02
CA VAL A 32 -59.44 -82.22 2.01
C VAL A 32 -60.74 -82.81 2.52
N LEU A 33 -60.92 -84.11 2.28
CA LEU A 33 -62.06 -84.89 2.80
C LEU A 33 -61.93 -85.17 4.30
N ALA A 34 -63.03 -85.00 5.04
CA ALA A 34 -63.11 -85.29 6.47
C ALA A 34 -62.66 -86.74 6.78
N THR A 35 -62.09 -86.94 7.96
CA THR A 35 -61.59 -88.26 8.44
C THR A 35 -60.34 -88.81 7.75
N THR A 36 -59.75 -88.10 6.78
CA THR A 36 -58.39 -88.42 6.29
C THR A 36 -57.35 -88.12 7.38
N VAL A 37 -56.24 -88.88 7.39
CA VAL A 37 -55.25 -88.88 8.48
C VAL A 37 -53.83 -88.85 7.93
N ALA A 38 -53.10 -87.77 8.20
CA ALA A 38 -51.65 -87.68 7.98
C ALA A 38 -50.92 -88.09 9.27
N CYS A 39 -49.84 -88.87 9.15
CA CYS A 39 -49.15 -89.50 10.29
C CYS A 39 -47.64 -89.45 10.07
N ILE A 40 -46.89 -88.71 10.90
CA ILE A 40 -45.47 -88.40 10.69
C ILE A 40 -44.69 -88.61 11.99
N SER A 41 -43.62 -89.41 11.95
CA SER A 41 -42.72 -89.66 13.09
C SER A 41 -41.55 -88.66 13.13
N THR A 42 -41.25 -88.12 14.31
CA THR A 42 -40.15 -87.16 14.51
C THR A 42 -38.78 -87.83 14.48
N ASN A 43 -37.88 -87.34 13.62
CA ASN A 43 -36.47 -87.68 13.68
C ASN A 43 -35.76 -86.62 14.55
N THR A 44 -35.03 -87.04 15.59
CA THR A 44 -34.41 -86.18 16.63
C THR A 44 -35.34 -85.11 17.25
N GLY A 45 -36.66 -85.32 17.18
CA GLY A 45 -37.69 -84.38 17.66
C GLY A 45 -38.16 -83.34 16.64
N GLN A 46 -37.58 -83.26 15.45
CA GLN A 46 -38.05 -82.39 14.37
C GLN A 46 -39.26 -82.98 13.63
N TYR A 47 -40.18 -82.11 13.24
CA TYR A 47 -41.32 -82.42 12.36
C TYR A 47 -41.50 -81.32 11.30
N HIS A 48 -42.02 -81.70 10.13
CA HIS A 48 -42.31 -80.81 9.02
C HIS A 48 -43.50 -81.40 8.24
N ILE A 49 -44.52 -80.57 7.98
CA ILE A 49 -45.80 -80.98 7.39
C ILE A 49 -46.32 -79.87 6.48
N ASP A 50 -46.51 -80.17 5.20
CA ASP A 50 -47.32 -79.34 4.30
C ASP A 50 -48.81 -79.60 4.60
N VAL A 51 -49.57 -78.57 4.97
CA VAL A 51 -50.97 -78.71 5.36
C VAL A 51 -51.88 -77.91 4.41
N LEU A 52 -52.91 -78.57 3.88
CA LEU A 52 -53.94 -77.94 3.07
C LEU A 52 -54.95 -77.18 3.94
N PRO A 53 -55.55 -76.08 3.47
CA PRO A 53 -56.57 -75.34 4.23
C PRO A 53 -57.76 -76.20 4.65
N GLY A 54 -58.17 -76.06 5.92
CA GLY A 54 -59.16 -76.90 6.58
C GLY A 54 -59.11 -76.81 8.10
N GLN A 55 -60.01 -77.55 8.75
CA GLN A 55 -60.09 -77.65 10.21
C GLN A 55 -59.63 -79.05 10.65
N TYR A 56 -58.59 -79.11 11.49
CA TYR A 56 -57.93 -80.37 11.85
C TYR A 56 -57.89 -80.60 13.36
N GLU A 57 -58.16 -81.84 13.75
CA GLU A 57 -57.94 -82.36 15.10
C GLU A 57 -56.55 -82.99 15.14
N VAL A 58 -55.76 -82.65 16.15
CA VAL A 58 -54.36 -83.05 16.25
C VAL A 58 -54.13 -83.93 17.47
N SER A 59 -53.36 -85.00 17.28
CA SER A 59 -53.01 -85.99 18.31
C SER A 59 -51.53 -86.42 18.22
N LEU A 60 -50.95 -86.81 19.35
CA LEU A 60 -49.54 -87.20 19.48
C LEU A 60 -49.39 -88.60 20.12
N ARG A 61 -48.34 -89.36 19.76
CA ARG A 61 -47.96 -90.64 20.39
C ARG A 61 -46.44 -90.74 20.53
N TYR A 62 -45.93 -91.01 21.74
CA TYR A 62 -44.49 -91.12 22.00
C TYR A 62 -43.94 -92.52 21.71
N GLU A 63 -42.63 -92.62 21.41
CA GLU A 63 -41.96 -93.90 21.21
C GLU A 63 -41.98 -94.74 22.50
N GLY A 64 -42.48 -95.98 22.41
CA GLY A 64 -42.75 -96.85 23.56
C GLY A 64 -44.11 -96.66 24.25
N ALA A 65 -44.91 -95.65 23.87
CA ALA A 65 -46.24 -95.41 24.46
C ALA A 65 -47.38 -96.14 23.72
N ILE A 66 -48.34 -96.68 24.47
CA ILE A 66 -49.44 -97.51 23.95
C ILE A 66 -50.70 -96.69 23.55
N THR A 67 -50.75 -95.40 23.87
CA THR A 67 -51.93 -94.53 23.70
C THR A 67 -51.63 -93.24 22.91
N GLU A 68 -52.61 -92.77 22.13
CA GLU A 68 -52.59 -91.44 21.47
C GLU A 68 -53.25 -90.38 22.35
N SER A 69 -52.65 -89.19 22.42
CA SER A 69 -53.14 -88.03 23.19
C SER A 69 -53.55 -86.89 22.25
N ARG A 70 -54.83 -86.48 22.30
CA ARG A 70 -55.37 -85.34 21.54
C ARG A 70 -54.92 -84.02 22.14
N VAL A 71 -54.40 -83.09 21.32
CA VAL A 71 -53.88 -81.78 21.77
C VAL A 71 -54.77 -80.58 21.41
N GLY A 72 -55.65 -80.69 20.41
CA GLY A 72 -56.61 -79.62 20.10
C GLY A 72 -57.17 -79.65 18.68
N ILE A 73 -57.87 -78.57 18.31
CA ILE A 73 -58.35 -78.32 16.95
C ILE A 73 -57.70 -77.03 16.43
N ILE A 74 -57.17 -77.09 15.21
CA ILE A 74 -56.62 -75.94 14.48
C ILE A 74 -57.50 -75.58 13.27
N HIS A 75 -57.49 -74.30 12.88
CA HIS A 75 -58.09 -73.81 11.64
C HIS A 75 -56.99 -73.25 10.76
N VAL A 76 -56.91 -73.70 9.51
CA VAL A 76 -55.95 -73.25 8.51
C VAL A 76 -56.72 -72.68 7.32
N HIS A 77 -56.52 -71.41 7.01
CA HIS A 77 -57.11 -70.70 5.86
C HIS A 77 -56.09 -70.55 4.72
N ASP A 78 -56.54 -70.21 3.50
CA ASP A 78 -55.69 -70.03 2.31
C ASP A 78 -54.57 -68.99 2.51
N ASP A 79 -54.84 -67.96 3.32
CA ASP A 79 -53.96 -66.84 3.66
C ASP A 79 -53.24 -67.00 5.00
N SER A 80 -53.35 -68.17 5.66
CA SER A 80 -52.69 -68.42 6.94
C SER A 80 -51.17 -68.52 6.80
N PRO A 81 -50.39 -67.79 7.60
CA PRO A 81 -48.93 -67.83 7.52
C PRO A 81 -48.35 -69.15 8.06
N ASP A 82 -47.18 -69.53 7.53
CA ASP A 82 -46.40 -70.68 8.03
C ASP A 82 -46.09 -70.52 9.54
N GLY A 83 -46.10 -71.63 10.29
CA GLY A 83 -45.99 -71.54 11.74
C GLY A 83 -45.77 -72.86 12.46
N THR A 84 -45.71 -72.78 13.79
CA THR A 84 -45.61 -73.96 14.65
C THR A 84 -46.99 -74.52 14.96
N LEU A 85 -47.09 -75.80 15.35
CA LEU A 85 -48.36 -76.39 15.77
C LEU A 85 -49.03 -75.61 16.93
N ASN A 86 -48.24 -75.00 17.82
CA ASN A 86 -48.75 -74.24 18.96
C ASN A 86 -49.35 -72.87 18.58
N SER A 87 -48.90 -72.21 17.50
CA SER A 87 -49.46 -70.92 17.10
C SER A 87 -50.88 -71.04 16.56
N PHE A 88 -51.19 -72.12 15.85
CA PHE A 88 -52.51 -72.39 15.27
C PHE A 88 -53.61 -72.73 16.30
N LEU A 89 -53.26 -72.97 17.57
CA LEU A 89 -54.21 -73.38 18.62
C LEU A 89 -54.89 -72.21 19.40
N ASN A 90 -54.75 -70.93 18.99
CA ASN A 90 -54.92 -69.76 19.90
C ASN A 90 -55.79 -68.49 19.47
N ALA A 91 -56.85 -68.50 18.61
CA ALA A 91 -57.56 -67.26 18.08
C ALA A 91 -59.16 -67.16 18.20
N LYS A 92 -59.85 -65.96 18.03
CA LYS A 92 -61.35 -65.65 18.27
C LYS A 92 -62.03 -64.40 17.49
N ASN A 93 -63.41 -64.19 17.44
CA ASN A 93 -64.28 -63.30 16.50
C ASN A 93 -65.52 -62.40 17.04
N SER A 94 -66.46 -61.79 16.21
CA SER A 94 -67.42 -60.59 16.48
C SER A 94 -69.00 -60.52 16.07
N ASP A 95 -69.61 -59.40 15.50
CA ASP A 95 -71.03 -58.80 15.74
C ASP A 95 -71.97 -58.17 14.54
N THR A 96 -73.16 -57.50 14.75
CA THR A 96 -74.34 -57.18 13.79
C THR A 96 -75.28 -55.87 13.96
N ARG A 97 -76.32 -55.51 13.08
CA ARG A 97 -77.47 -54.46 13.23
C ARG A 97 -78.58 -54.27 12.06
N PRO A 98 -79.75 -53.51 12.18
CA PRO A 98 -80.89 -53.34 11.16
C PRO A 98 -80.81 -52.26 10.03
N GLU A 99 -81.69 -52.31 9.01
CA GLU A 99 -81.48 -51.70 7.66
C GLU A 99 -82.02 -50.30 7.29
N ALA A 100 -83.32 -49.97 7.42
CA ALA A 100 -83.88 -48.76 6.78
C ALA A 100 -83.24 -47.43 7.25
N LEU A 101 -82.86 -47.37 8.53
CA LEU A 101 -82.08 -46.26 9.09
C LEU A 101 -80.70 -46.12 8.42
N ARG A 102 -80.02 -47.23 8.09
CA ARG A 102 -78.74 -47.19 7.34
C ARG A 102 -78.87 -46.44 6.01
N GLN A 103 -80.01 -46.58 5.33
CA GLN A 103 -80.22 -45.96 4.02
C GLN A 103 -80.52 -44.46 4.13
N PHE A 104 -81.26 -44.03 5.16
CA PHE A 104 -81.48 -42.60 5.43
C PHE A 104 -80.19 -41.93 5.91
N ASP A 105 -79.48 -42.54 6.87
CA ASP A 105 -78.19 -42.06 7.36
C ASP A 105 -77.18 -41.96 6.20
N ALA A 106 -77.12 -42.96 5.31
CA ALA A 106 -76.27 -42.91 4.12
C ALA A 106 -76.67 -41.82 3.10
N LEU A 107 -77.96 -41.46 3.01
CA LEU A 107 -78.42 -40.36 2.14
C LEU A 107 -78.06 -38.98 2.71
N VAL A 108 -78.25 -38.78 4.02
CA VAL A 108 -77.82 -37.55 4.72
C VAL A 108 -76.31 -37.41 4.62
N GLN A 109 -75.56 -38.45 4.98
CA GLN A 109 -74.09 -38.47 4.88
C GLN A 109 -73.62 -38.20 3.44
N ARG A 110 -74.32 -38.71 2.42
CA ARG A 110 -74.00 -38.42 1.01
C ARG A 110 -74.31 -36.98 0.61
N ALA A 111 -75.38 -36.38 1.14
CA ALA A 111 -75.72 -34.98 0.89
C ALA A 111 -74.73 -34.01 1.57
N GLU A 112 -74.35 -34.29 2.82
CA GLU A 112 -73.30 -33.59 3.55
C GLU A 112 -71.95 -33.72 2.81
N THR A 113 -71.52 -34.94 2.48
CA THR A 113 -70.30 -35.19 1.69
C THR A 113 -70.32 -34.45 0.35
N ALA A 114 -71.47 -34.39 -0.34
CA ALA A 114 -71.60 -33.66 -1.61
C ALA A 114 -71.51 -32.14 -1.43
N ALA A 115 -72.10 -31.60 -0.34
CA ALA A 115 -71.98 -30.20 0.02
C ALA A 115 -70.52 -29.82 0.37
N ASP A 116 -69.85 -30.62 1.21
CA ASP A 116 -68.45 -30.45 1.58
C ASP A 116 -67.51 -30.56 0.36
N THR A 117 -67.78 -31.50 -0.54
CA THR A 117 -67.03 -31.65 -1.80
C THR A 117 -67.26 -30.44 -2.72
N SER A 118 -68.48 -29.92 -2.79
CA SER A 118 -68.80 -28.73 -3.58
C SER A 118 -68.18 -27.46 -2.98
N GLY A 119 -68.15 -27.33 -1.65
CA GLY A 119 -67.47 -26.24 -0.95
C GLY A 119 -65.96 -26.28 -1.19
N SER A 120 -65.35 -27.44 -0.96
CA SER A 120 -63.93 -27.69 -1.24
C SER A 120 -63.57 -27.42 -2.72
N GLY A 121 -64.48 -27.74 -3.64
CA GLY A 121 -64.33 -27.44 -5.07
C GLY A 121 -64.41 -25.94 -5.38
N ALA A 122 -65.31 -25.21 -4.73
CA ALA A 122 -65.41 -23.75 -4.85
C ALA A 122 -64.18 -23.05 -4.27
N ASP A 123 -63.69 -23.48 -3.10
CA ASP A 123 -62.46 -22.96 -2.50
C ASP A 123 -61.24 -23.24 -3.38
N SER A 124 -61.14 -24.44 -3.95
CA SER A 124 -60.07 -24.81 -4.89
C SER A 124 -60.12 -23.97 -6.18
N ALA A 125 -61.33 -23.67 -6.69
CA ALA A 125 -61.51 -22.79 -7.83
C ALA A 125 -61.14 -21.33 -7.51
N ALA A 126 -61.51 -20.84 -6.33
CA ALA A 126 -61.15 -19.50 -5.85
C ALA A 126 -59.63 -19.35 -5.67
N ALA A 127 -58.97 -20.35 -5.06
CA ALA A 127 -57.51 -20.40 -4.94
C ALA A 127 -56.83 -20.43 -6.32
N SER A 128 -57.35 -21.24 -7.27
CA SER A 128 -56.84 -21.30 -8.64
C SER A 128 -56.99 -19.97 -9.38
N ALA A 129 -58.11 -19.27 -9.21
CA ALA A 129 -58.34 -17.94 -9.78
C ALA A 129 -57.40 -16.89 -9.17
N ALA A 130 -57.13 -16.95 -7.86
CA ALA A 130 -56.17 -16.07 -7.20
C ALA A 130 -54.74 -16.28 -7.73
N VAL A 131 -54.32 -17.54 -7.90
CA VAL A 131 -53.02 -17.91 -8.50
C VAL A 131 -52.92 -17.45 -9.96
N ALA A 132 -53.98 -17.62 -10.77
CA ALA A 132 -54.03 -17.10 -12.13
C ALA A 132 -53.91 -15.56 -12.17
N GLY A 133 -54.54 -14.86 -11.23
CA GLY A 133 -54.39 -13.40 -11.06
C GLY A 133 -52.96 -12.98 -10.73
N GLN A 134 -52.27 -13.72 -9.85
CA GLN A 134 -50.85 -13.50 -9.55
C GLN A 134 -49.96 -13.70 -10.78
N TYR A 135 -50.20 -14.76 -11.57
CA TYR A 135 -49.46 -14.97 -12.82
C TYR A 135 -49.72 -13.87 -13.87
N ALA A 136 -50.94 -13.34 -13.95
CA ALA A 136 -51.26 -12.23 -14.86
C ALA A 136 -50.50 -10.94 -14.50
N GLU A 137 -50.45 -10.57 -13.21
CA GLU A 137 -49.66 -9.39 -12.78
C GLU A 137 -48.14 -9.64 -12.87
N ALA A 138 -47.67 -10.88 -12.67
CA ALA A 138 -46.28 -11.26 -12.92
C ALA A 138 -45.90 -11.11 -14.41
N ALA A 139 -46.73 -11.63 -15.33
CA ALA A 139 -46.53 -11.51 -16.77
C ALA A 139 -46.52 -10.03 -17.22
N LYS A 140 -47.44 -9.21 -16.70
CA LYS A 140 -47.49 -7.76 -16.94
C LYS A 140 -46.25 -7.04 -16.39
N THR A 141 -45.71 -7.49 -15.27
CA THR A 141 -44.45 -6.98 -14.70
C THR A 141 -43.25 -7.35 -15.59
N HIS A 142 -43.17 -8.60 -16.05
CA HIS A 142 -42.13 -9.04 -16.98
C HIS A 142 -42.21 -8.33 -18.34
N ALA A 143 -43.41 -8.08 -18.86
CA ALA A 143 -43.59 -7.30 -20.10
C ALA A 143 -43.05 -5.86 -19.96
N LYS A 144 -43.28 -5.20 -18.80
CA LYS A 144 -42.67 -3.89 -18.51
C LYS A 144 -41.14 -3.96 -18.39
N GLN A 145 -40.61 -5.00 -17.75
CA GLN A 145 -39.16 -5.21 -17.62
C GLN A 145 -38.51 -5.46 -18.99
N ALA A 146 -39.16 -6.21 -19.88
CA ALA A 146 -38.70 -6.44 -21.25
C ALA A 146 -38.67 -5.13 -22.06
N ALA A 147 -39.74 -4.34 -22.04
CA ALA A 147 -39.79 -3.04 -22.71
C ALA A 147 -38.71 -2.07 -22.20
N ALA A 148 -38.50 -1.99 -20.88
CA ALA A 148 -37.42 -1.18 -20.30
C ALA A 148 -36.02 -1.69 -20.69
N SER A 149 -35.87 -3.01 -20.88
CA SER A 149 -34.60 -3.61 -21.35
C SER A 149 -34.34 -3.32 -22.83
N GLU A 150 -35.39 -3.27 -23.66
CA GLU A 150 -35.32 -2.88 -25.07
C GLU A 150 -34.95 -1.39 -25.22
N GLU A 151 -35.57 -0.51 -24.43
CA GLU A 151 -35.21 0.92 -24.37
C GLU A 151 -33.74 1.12 -23.94
N ALA A 152 -33.30 0.40 -22.89
CA ALA A 152 -31.91 0.42 -22.45
C ALA A 152 -30.95 -0.08 -23.55
N ALA A 153 -31.30 -1.16 -24.27
CA ALA A 153 -30.52 -1.66 -25.40
C ALA A 153 -30.41 -0.62 -26.53
N GLY A 154 -31.49 0.11 -26.82
CA GLY A 154 -31.49 1.24 -27.75
C GLY A 154 -30.54 2.35 -27.31
N GLY A 155 -30.56 2.71 -26.01
CA GLY A 155 -29.61 3.67 -25.43
C GLY A 155 -28.15 3.23 -25.52
N TYR A 156 -27.86 1.95 -25.27
CA TYR A 156 -26.50 1.40 -25.44
C TYR A 156 -26.05 1.40 -26.90
N ALA A 157 -26.94 1.11 -27.85
CA ALA A 157 -26.63 1.19 -29.29
C ALA A 157 -26.30 2.63 -29.72
N GLN A 158 -27.04 3.63 -29.23
CA GLN A 158 -26.75 5.05 -29.47
C GLN A 158 -25.41 5.47 -28.85
N ALA A 159 -25.14 5.05 -27.61
CA ALA A 159 -23.86 5.32 -26.94
C ALA A 159 -22.67 4.68 -27.70
N ALA A 160 -22.84 3.47 -28.24
CA ALA A 160 -21.83 2.81 -29.06
C ALA A 160 -21.59 3.56 -30.39
N ALA A 161 -22.65 4.04 -31.06
CA ALA A 161 -22.53 4.84 -32.28
C ALA A 161 -21.84 6.20 -32.03
N GLY A 162 -22.16 6.86 -30.91
CA GLY A 162 -21.46 8.07 -30.46
C GLY A 162 -19.99 7.82 -30.17
N SER A 163 -19.67 6.70 -29.49
CA SER A 163 -18.30 6.28 -29.20
C SER A 163 -17.48 5.99 -30.46
N ALA A 164 -18.09 5.31 -31.45
CA ALA A 164 -17.46 5.04 -32.74
C ALA A 164 -17.18 6.34 -33.52
N SER A 165 -18.12 7.30 -33.48
CA SER A 165 -17.96 8.61 -34.11
C SER A 165 -16.82 9.41 -33.45
N ALA A 166 -16.76 9.42 -32.11
CA ALA A 166 -15.68 10.06 -31.36
C ALA A 166 -14.31 9.44 -31.66
N ALA A 167 -14.23 8.11 -31.73
CA ALA A 167 -13.00 7.40 -32.12
C ALA A 167 -12.56 7.77 -33.55
N GLY A 168 -13.50 7.94 -34.49
CA GLY A 168 -13.22 8.44 -35.84
C GLY A 168 -12.62 9.85 -35.84
N SER A 169 -13.21 10.78 -35.06
CA SER A 169 -12.66 12.13 -34.89
C SER A 169 -11.27 12.13 -34.27
N SER A 170 -11.03 11.32 -33.22
CA SER A 170 -9.71 11.20 -32.60
C SER A 170 -8.67 10.58 -33.54
N ALA A 171 -9.06 9.63 -34.41
CA ALA A 171 -8.17 9.09 -35.43
C ALA A 171 -7.80 10.15 -36.49
N ALA A 172 -8.75 11.00 -36.90
CA ALA A 172 -8.46 12.12 -37.80
C ALA A 172 -7.50 13.14 -37.15
N GLN A 173 -7.77 13.54 -35.90
CA GLN A 173 -6.89 14.45 -35.14
C GLN A 173 -5.48 13.87 -34.94
N ALA A 174 -5.36 12.56 -34.74
CA ALA A 174 -4.06 11.89 -34.66
C ALA A 174 -3.31 11.90 -36.00
N ALA A 175 -4.00 11.72 -37.13
CA ALA A 175 -3.43 11.80 -38.47
C ALA A 175 -2.97 13.22 -38.83
N GLU A 176 -3.76 14.24 -38.49
CA GLU A 176 -3.38 15.66 -38.60
C GLU A 176 -2.15 15.96 -37.72
N SER A 177 -2.16 15.54 -36.46
CA SER A 177 -1.04 15.73 -35.52
C SER A 177 0.25 15.05 -36.01
N HIS A 178 0.15 13.84 -36.58
CA HIS A 178 1.28 13.14 -37.18
C HIS A 178 1.83 13.91 -38.40
N THR A 179 0.94 14.43 -39.25
CA THR A 179 1.33 15.24 -40.42
C THR A 179 2.02 16.54 -39.99
N GLY A 180 1.49 17.25 -39.00
CA GLY A 180 2.11 18.44 -38.43
C GLY A 180 3.46 18.15 -37.76
N ALA A 181 3.60 17.03 -37.06
CA ALA A 181 4.86 16.58 -36.49
C ALA A 181 5.91 16.24 -37.57
N GLN A 182 5.50 15.66 -38.71
CA GLN A 182 6.40 15.42 -39.84
C GLN A 182 6.85 16.72 -40.52
N GLN A 183 5.94 17.69 -40.69
CA GLN A 183 6.28 19.02 -41.21
C GLN A 183 7.26 19.75 -40.28
N ALA A 184 6.96 19.80 -38.97
CA ALA A 184 7.84 20.41 -37.97
C ALA A 184 9.21 19.70 -37.88
N LEU A 185 9.28 18.38 -38.09
CA LEU A 185 10.54 17.65 -38.14
C LEU A 185 11.39 18.02 -39.38
N GLU A 186 10.77 18.20 -40.54
CA GLU A 186 11.50 18.58 -41.76
C GLU A 186 11.89 20.08 -41.74
N GLU A 187 11.04 20.95 -41.20
CA GLU A 187 11.41 22.34 -40.88
C GLU A 187 12.58 22.39 -39.88
N ALA A 188 12.53 21.62 -38.79
CA ALA A 188 13.63 21.53 -37.83
C ALA A 188 14.92 20.98 -38.45
N ARG A 189 14.83 20.03 -39.40
CA ARG A 189 15.99 19.54 -40.16
C ARG A 189 16.55 20.57 -41.12
N GLN A 190 15.70 21.39 -41.73
CA GLN A 190 16.14 22.46 -42.61
C GLN A 190 16.79 23.60 -41.80
N ILE A 191 16.18 23.99 -40.68
CA ILE A 191 16.78 24.90 -39.70
C ILE A 191 18.13 24.36 -39.22
N ALA A 192 18.24 23.06 -38.91
CA ALA A 192 19.51 22.45 -38.50
C ALA A 192 20.59 22.41 -39.60
N LYS A 193 20.21 22.46 -40.89
CA LYS A 193 21.16 22.63 -42.01
C LYS A 193 21.56 24.09 -42.22
N ASP A 194 20.64 25.02 -41.97
CA ASP A 194 20.83 26.46 -42.17
C ASP A 194 21.45 27.17 -40.93
N MET A 195 21.46 26.51 -39.77
CA MET A 195 22.17 26.95 -38.57
C MET A 195 23.69 26.80 -38.72
N VAL A 196 24.34 27.85 -39.23
CA VAL A 196 25.81 27.98 -39.34
C VAL A 196 26.54 28.03 -37.97
N LYS A 197 25.81 28.01 -36.85
CA LYS A 197 26.37 27.95 -35.49
C LYS A 197 25.58 26.98 -34.60
N PRO A 198 26.25 26.17 -33.75
CA PRO A 198 25.57 25.30 -32.78
C PRO A 198 24.71 26.13 -31.79
N PRO A 199 23.71 25.51 -31.15
CA PRO A 199 22.93 26.17 -30.11
C PRO A 199 23.84 26.57 -28.92
N PRO A 200 23.59 27.72 -28.26
CA PRO A 200 24.43 28.18 -27.16
C PRO A 200 24.52 27.17 -26.01
N VAL A 201 25.74 26.82 -25.61
CA VAL A 201 25.98 25.85 -24.54
C VAL A 201 25.70 26.47 -23.17
N PHE A 202 25.00 25.74 -22.29
CA PHE A 202 24.81 26.12 -20.90
C PHE A 202 25.72 25.30 -20.00
N TYR A 203 26.73 25.95 -19.44
CA TYR A 203 27.71 25.36 -18.54
C TYR A 203 27.32 25.58 -17.08
N ARG A 204 27.35 24.49 -16.30
CA ARG A 204 27.16 24.49 -14.84
C ARG A 204 28.08 23.44 -14.23
N PRO A 205 28.82 23.77 -13.15
CA PRO A 205 29.69 22.81 -12.46
C PRO A 205 28.90 21.64 -11.85
N ALA A 206 29.53 20.47 -11.79
CA ALA A 206 29.00 19.33 -11.03
C ALA A 206 29.00 19.62 -9.50
N GLU A 207 27.85 19.46 -8.87
CA GLU A 207 27.65 19.68 -7.42
C GLU A 207 26.65 18.67 -6.83
N GLU A 208 26.89 18.20 -5.60
CA GLU A 208 25.78 17.72 -4.76
C GLU A 208 25.15 18.95 -4.09
N ARG A 209 23.82 19.09 -4.14
CA ARG A 209 23.13 20.22 -3.54
C ARG A 209 21.76 19.88 -2.96
N GLY A 210 21.57 20.23 -1.70
CA GLY A 210 20.32 20.16 -0.98
C GLY A 210 19.75 21.54 -0.74
N ILE A 211 18.71 21.93 -1.48
CA ILE A 211 17.93 23.13 -1.16
C ILE A 211 16.61 22.69 -0.52
N TRP A 212 16.29 23.33 0.61
CA TRP A 212 14.94 23.36 1.16
C TRP A 212 14.46 24.81 1.32
N GLN A 213 13.32 25.10 0.72
CA GLN A 213 12.63 26.38 0.81
C GLN A 213 11.13 26.14 0.56
N LEU A 214 10.26 26.80 1.32
CA LEU A 214 8.81 26.80 1.06
C LEU A 214 8.44 27.86 0.02
N SER A 215 7.67 27.47 -0.99
CA SER A 215 6.89 28.42 -1.78
C SER A 215 5.66 28.86 -0.96
N TYR A 216 5.05 30.00 -1.33
CA TYR A 216 3.81 30.46 -0.71
C TYR A 216 2.66 29.44 -0.84
N GLU A 217 2.68 28.64 -1.92
CA GLU A 217 1.70 27.59 -2.22
C GLU A 217 2.02 26.25 -1.54
N GLY A 218 3.08 26.17 -0.71
CA GLY A 218 3.50 24.95 -0.01
C GLY A 218 4.23 23.92 -0.88
N THR A 219 4.39 24.16 -2.18
CA THR A 219 5.18 23.39 -3.15
C THR A 219 6.69 23.59 -2.96
N GLY A 220 7.19 23.32 -1.75
CA GLY A 220 8.59 23.50 -1.41
C GLY A 220 9.52 22.54 -2.16
N ARG A 221 10.65 23.05 -2.66
CA ARG A 221 11.77 22.19 -3.06
C ARG A 221 12.31 21.51 -1.80
N LYS A 222 12.46 20.19 -1.82
CA LYS A 222 12.99 19.40 -0.70
C LYS A 222 13.88 18.29 -1.24
N VAL A 223 15.15 18.61 -1.47
CA VAL A 223 16.16 17.62 -1.86
C VAL A 223 16.91 17.16 -0.60
N ASN A 224 16.81 15.87 -0.30
CA ASN A 224 17.50 15.10 0.77
C ASN A 224 17.31 15.54 2.24
N TRP A 225 16.85 16.77 2.54
CA TRP A 225 16.62 17.26 3.90
C TRP A 225 15.58 16.42 4.68
N GLN A 226 15.96 15.94 5.87
CA GLN A 226 15.12 15.21 6.81
C GLN A 226 14.79 16.09 8.03
N PHE A 227 13.61 15.88 8.64
CA PHE A 227 13.10 16.73 9.72
C PHE A 227 12.33 15.88 10.74
N THR A 228 12.57 16.12 12.03
CA THR A 228 11.91 15.46 13.17
C THR A 228 11.56 16.45 14.27
N GLY A 229 10.58 16.12 15.11
CA GLY A 229 10.04 17.01 16.15
C GLY A 229 8.71 17.66 15.76
N ASN A 230 8.20 18.56 16.62
CA ASN A 230 6.89 19.22 16.48
C ASN A 230 6.91 20.32 15.39
N ARG A 231 6.99 19.90 14.13
CA ARG A 231 7.12 20.73 12.93
C ARG A 231 5.76 21.24 12.43
N LYS A 232 5.69 22.52 12.11
CA LYS A 232 4.59 23.15 11.35
C LYS A 232 5.13 24.05 10.24
N ASN A 233 4.32 24.29 9.21
CA ASN A 233 4.63 25.22 8.11
C ASN A 233 3.66 26.40 8.16
N TYR A 234 4.13 27.62 7.89
CA TYR A 234 3.32 28.83 7.83
C TYR A 234 3.93 29.85 6.88
N GLY A 235 3.25 30.16 5.77
CA GLY A 235 3.82 30.99 4.70
C GLY A 235 5.15 30.44 4.21
N PHE A 236 6.20 31.27 4.25
CA PHE A 236 7.57 30.90 3.85
C PHE A 236 8.35 30.16 4.95
N TYR A 237 7.79 29.98 6.15
CA TYR A 237 8.49 29.46 7.31
C TYR A 237 8.13 28.00 7.59
N THR A 238 9.11 27.20 8.00
CA THR A 238 8.89 26.06 8.87
C THR A 238 9.29 26.44 10.28
N TYR A 239 8.47 26.08 11.27
CA TYR A 239 8.79 26.28 12.67
C TYR A 239 8.63 25.01 13.48
N PHE A 240 9.44 24.89 14.52
CA PHE A 240 9.39 23.85 15.52
C PHE A 240 8.94 24.44 16.84
N SER A 241 8.00 23.78 17.51
CA SER A 241 7.48 24.21 18.81
C SER A 241 8.13 23.41 19.94
N ALA A 242 8.49 24.08 21.03
CA ALA A 242 8.85 23.45 22.30
C ALA A 242 7.59 22.83 22.98
N PRO A 243 7.73 21.88 23.91
CA PRO A 243 8.96 21.40 24.56
C PRO A 243 9.69 20.27 23.82
N GLU A 244 9.10 19.70 22.76
CA GLU A 244 9.70 18.54 22.10
C GLU A 244 11.04 18.92 21.42
N PRO A 245 12.12 18.13 21.60
CA PRO A 245 13.34 18.33 20.85
C PRO A 245 13.08 18.09 19.36
N TRP A 246 13.68 18.95 18.53
CA TRP A 246 13.61 18.87 17.08
C TRP A 246 14.99 18.73 16.47
N GLU A 247 15.04 18.14 15.28
CA GLU A 247 16.29 17.92 14.55
C GLU A 247 16.02 17.92 13.04
N ILE A 248 16.93 18.57 12.32
CA ILE A 248 17.00 18.67 10.88
C ILE A 248 18.31 17.99 10.48
N ARG A 249 18.26 17.12 9.47
CA ARG A 249 19.44 16.42 8.94
C ARG A 249 19.57 16.64 7.45
N TYR A 250 20.79 16.86 6.98
CA TYR A 250 21.14 16.66 5.58
C TYR A 250 22.19 15.55 5.49
N PRO A 251 21.80 14.31 5.14
CA PRO A 251 22.74 13.24 4.85
C PRO A 251 23.36 13.47 3.46
N VAL A 252 24.68 13.43 3.42
CA VAL A 252 25.48 13.56 2.19
C VAL A 252 25.61 12.19 1.52
N SER A 253 25.53 12.13 0.19
CA SER A 253 25.57 10.86 -0.56
C SER A 253 26.95 10.20 -0.52
N ALA A 254 28.01 11.01 -0.56
CA ALA A 254 29.41 10.60 -0.47
C ALA A 254 30.13 11.40 0.64
N PRO A 255 30.21 10.89 1.88
CA PRO A 255 30.77 11.61 3.02
C PRO A 255 32.20 12.15 2.80
N ASP A 256 33.03 11.41 2.05
CA ASP A 256 34.42 11.78 1.78
C ASP A 256 34.54 13.02 0.90
N ASP A 257 33.57 13.24 0.00
CA ASP A 257 33.55 14.36 -0.93
C ASP A 257 33.43 15.71 -0.20
N MET A 258 32.84 15.72 1.00
CA MET A 258 32.80 16.88 1.91
C MET A 258 34.20 17.38 2.28
N VAL A 259 35.17 16.49 2.44
CA VAL A 259 36.54 16.83 2.86
C VAL A 259 37.44 16.99 1.64
N LYS A 260 37.24 16.16 0.60
CA LYS A 260 37.99 16.21 -0.66
C LYS A 260 37.77 17.51 -1.44
N TYR A 261 36.51 17.96 -1.55
CA TYR A 261 36.16 19.18 -2.29
C TYR A 261 35.87 20.37 -1.36
N GLY A 262 35.61 20.11 -0.08
CA GLY A 262 35.01 21.08 0.83
C GLY A 262 33.48 21.10 0.68
N CYS A 263 32.79 21.74 1.61
CA CYS A 263 31.34 21.91 1.53
C CYS A 263 30.88 23.21 2.19
N ARG A 264 29.67 23.67 1.87
CA ARG A 264 29.07 24.84 2.50
C ARG A 264 27.62 24.58 2.88
N ALA A 265 27.25 25.08 4.05
CA ALA A 265 25.88 25.11 4.52
C ALA A 265 25.47 26.55 4.83
N ARG A 266 24.24 26.90 4.49
CA ARG A 266 23.63 28.19 4.79
C ARG A 266 22.17 27.99 5.16
N PHE A 267 21.69 28.73 6.15
CA PHE A 267 20.26 28.75 6.45
C PHE A 267 19.86 30.03 7.19
N THR A 268 18.60 30.42 7.06
CA THR A 268 18.03 31.47 7.90
C THR A 268 17.31 30.86 9.10
N PHE A 269 17.40 31.51 10.25
CA PHE A 269 16.72 31.07 11.47
C PHE A 269 16.26 32.24 12.33
N SER A 270 15.21 32.05 13.13
CA SER A 270 14.81 32.99 14.17
C SER A 270 14.22 32.30 15.38
N PHE A 271 14.31 32.94 16.55
CA PHE A 271 13.76 32.44 17.80
C PHE A 271 12.62 33.33 18.29
N GLN A 272 11.56 32.70 18.81
CA GLN A 272 10.44 33.38 19.42
C GLN A 272 10.13 32.76 20.80
N ASP A 273 10.07 33.63 21.80
CA ASP A 273 9.78 33.32 23.21
C ASP A 273 9.33 34.61 23.93
N ASP A 274 8.76 34.49 25.14
CA ASP A 274 8.04 35.58 25.81
C ASP A 274 8.94 36.78 26.15
N SER A 275 10.19 36.50 26.56
CA SER A 275 11.16 37.51 27.00
C SER A 275 12.59 37.05 26.71
N ASP A 276 13.55 37.98 26.68
CA ASP A 276 14.97 37.62 26.60
C ASP A 276 15.39 36.81 27.85
N ALA A 277 14.82 37.13 29.01
CA ALA A 277 15.00 36.38 30.25
C ALA A 277 14.46 34.93 30.18
N ALA A 278 13.49 34.63 29.30
CA ALA A 278 13.02 33.27 29.05
C ALA A 278 13.96 32.48 28.11
N LEU A 279 14.89 33.15 27.44
CA LEU A 279 15.89 32.54 26.56
C LEU A 279 17.28 32.46 27.21
N GLU A 280 17.60 33.39 28.11
CA GLU A 280 18.90 33.50 28.80
C GLU A 280 19.44 32.15 29.32
N GLY A 281 20.69 31.84 28.95
CA GLY A 281 21.38 30.61 29.30
C GLY A 281 21.02 29.37 28.48
N LYS A 282 19.97 29.40 27.65
CA LYS A 282 19.57 28.25 26.82
C LYS A 282 20.49 28.06 25.60
N ASP A 283 20.84 26.79 25.35
CA ASP A 283 21.41 26.31 24.09
C ASP A 283 20.30 26.09 23.05
N LEU A 284 19.94 27.17 22.37
CA LEU A 284 18.76 27.24 21.50
C LEU A 284 18.88 26.33 20.27
N MET A 285 20.09 26.20 19.73
CA MET A 285 20.37 25.38 18.54
C MET A 285 21.82 24.91 18.52
N GLU A 286 22.05 23.66 18.19
CA GLU A 286 23.36 23.12 17.83
C GLU A 286 23.44 22.90 16.31
N VAL A 287 24.60 23.21 15.73
CA VAL A 287 24.91 22.91 14.33
C VAL A 287 26.18 22.08 14.29
N ARG A 288 26.09 20.85 13.79
CA ARG A 288 27.20 19.87 13.80
C ARG A 288 27.26 19.15 12.46
N LEU A 289 28.30 19.42 11.68
CA LEU A 289 28.66 18.68 10.49
C LEU A 289 29.55 17.50 10.92
N ALA A 290 29.03 16.28 10.88
CA ALA A 290 29.76 15.09 11.30
C ALA A 290 30.71 14.62 10.20
N ILE A 291 32.02 14.59 10.49
CA ILE A 291 33.08 14.35 9.51
C ILE A 291 33.61 12.92 9.69
N PRO A 292 33.73 12.12 8.62
CA PRO A 292 34.41 10.82 8.67
C PRO A 292 35.91 10.99 8.98
N ASP A 293 36.40 10.23 9.97
CA ASP A 293 37.78 10.25 10.44
C ASP A 293 38.79 9.75 9.40
N ASP A 294 38.37 8.78 8.59
CA ASP A 294 39.12 8.12 7.54
C ASP A 294 39.23 8.92 6.23
N ALA A 295 38.35 9.91 6.03
CA ALA A 295 38.37 10.78 4.84
C ALA A 295 39.29 12.00 4.93
N LEU A 296 39.97 12.20 6.07
CA LEU A 296 40.78 13.39 6.31
C LEU A 296 42.08 13.40 5.47
N PRO A 297 42.35 14.45 4.68
CA PRO A 297 43.64 14.63 4.04
C PRO A 297 44.78 14.70 5.07
N PRO A 298 46.00 14.20 4.75
CA PRO A 298 47.15 14.19 5.67
C PRO A 298 47.60 15.55 6.26
N GLY A 299 47.08 16.67 5.75
CA GLY A 299 47.35 18.02 6.27
C GLY A 299 46.33 18.54 7.29
N PHE A 300 45.24 17.83 7.57
CA PHE A 300 44.26 18.24 8.58
C PHE A 300 44.81 18.02 9.99
N SER A 301 45.05 19.11 10.73
CA SER A 301 45.29 19.03 12.18
C SER A 301 43.96 18.76 12.89
N VAL A 302 43.81 17.58 13.49
CA VAL A 302 42.61 17.14 14.19
C VAL A 302 42.95 16.69 15.61
N PRO A 303 42.23 17.15 16.66
CA PRO A 303 42.47 16.69 18.02
C PRO A 303 42.21 15.17 18.15
N PRO A 304 43.04 14.45 18.94
CA PRO A 304 42.91 13.01 19.10
C PRO A 304 41.57 12.64 19.74
N ALA A 305 40.97 11.54 19.28
CA ALA A 305 39.77 10.99 19.88
C ALA A 305 40.04 10.55 21.33
N THR A 306 39.14 10.91 22.25
CA THR A 306 39.16 10.44 23.65
C THR A 306 37.91 9.59 23.92
N PRO A 307 37.88 8.77 24.99
CA PRO A 307 36.69 8.00 25.35
C PRO A 307 35.42 8.86 25.50
N ASP A 308 35.57 10.06 26.09
CA ASP A 308 34.47 11.00 26.29
C ASP A 308 34.11 11.82 25.04
N ARG A 309 35.06 11.97 24.10
CA ARG A 309 34.89 12.74 22.87
C ARG A 309 35.51 12.02 21.67
N PRO A 310 34.86 10.96 21.13
CA PRO A 310 35.43 10.21 20.02
C PRO A 310 35.04 10.79 18.64
N TYR A 311 33.87 11.42 18.49
CA TYR A 311 33.33 11.80 17.18
C TYR A 311 33.91 13.12 16.67
N LEU A 312 34.19 13.23 15.37
CA LEU A 312 34.70 14.46 14.75
C LEU A 312 33.58 15.31 14.15
N VAL A 313 33.56 16.60 14.47
CA VAL A 313 32.61 17.56 13.89
C VAL A 313 33.26 18.89 13.52
N LEU A 314 32.77 19.55 12.47
CA LEU A 314 32.82 21.02 12.37
C LEU A 314 31.46 21.55 12.84
N GLY A 315 31.44 22.41 13.86
CA GLY A 315 30.17 22.83 14.43
C GLY A 315 30.28 23.85 15.56
N CYS A 316 29.13 24.25 16.06
CA CYS A 316 28.98 25.19 17.18
C CYS A 316 27.65 24.95 17.92
N VAL A 317 27.54 25.57 19.09
CA VAL A 317 26.28 25.74 19.83
C VAL A 317 25.91 27.22 19.82
N ILE A 318 24.65 27.53 19.53
CA ILE A 318 24.10 28.89 19.59
C ILE A 318 23.31 29.03 20.88
N ARG A 319 23.86 29.84 21.79
CA ARG A 319 23.34 30.11 23.13
C ARG A 319 22.77 31.52 23.20
N SER A 320 21.74 31.72 24.01
CA SER A 320 21.29 33.06 24.41
C SER A 320 22.06 33.52 25.64
N ALA A 321 22.75 34.65 25.58
CA ALA A 321 23.32 35.31 26.76
C ALA A 321 23.37 36.83 26.61
N GLY A 322 23.00 37.56 27.67
CA GLY A 322 22.93 39.02 27.67
C GLY A 322 22.00 39.59 26.59
N GLY A 323 20.94 38.86 26.22
CA GLY A 323 20.05 39.21 25.11
C GLY A 323 20.66 39.08 23.70
N LYS A 324 21.86 38.48 23.56
CA LYS A 324 22.53 38.23 22.27
C LYS A 324 22.67 36.75 21.95
N LEU A 325 22.75 36.45 20.65
CA LEU A 325 23.22 35.16 20.16
C LEU A 325 24.71 35.07 20.42
N VAL A 326 25.11 34.05 21.17
CA VAL A 326 26.48 33.76 21.53
C VAL A 326 26.83 32.40 20.94
N VAL A 327 27.86 32.37 20.10
CA VAL A 327 28.30 31.16 19.40
C VAL A 327 29.43 30.53 20.20
N CYS A 328 29.18 29.32 20.69
CA CYS A 328 30.05 28.56 21.57
C CYS A 328 30.61 27.32 20.86
N ALA A 329 31.70 26.76 21.38
CA ALA A 329 32.25 25.52 20.87
C ALA A 329 31.31 24.33 21.17
N PRO A 330 31.33 23.26 20.36
CA PRO A 330 30.69 22.00 20.71
C PRO A 330 31.13 21.52 22.10
N ASP A 331 30.15 21.09 22.90
CA ASP A 331 30.33 20.53 24.24
C ASP A 331 31.00 21.50 25.25
N SER A 332 30.83 22.82 25.05
CA SER A 332 31.29 23.87 25.98
C SER A 332 30.28 24.17 27.09
N SER A 333 30.78 24.43 28.29
CA SER A 333 29.99 24.86 29.45
C SER A 333 29.43 26.29 29.28
N VAL A 334 28.52 26.70 30.17
CA VAL A 334 28.03 28.10 30.23
C VAL A 334 29.06 29.10 30.75
N THR A 335 30.15 28.62 31.37
CA THR A 335 31.27 29.44 31.86
C THR A 335 32.44 29.54 30.87
N ASP A 336 32.43 28.74 29.80
CA ASP A 336 33.50 28.76 28.81
C ASP A 336 33.43 30.05 27.97
N THR A 337 34.59 30.56 27.56
CA THR A 337 34.65 31.73 26.67
C THR A 337 34.00 31.38 25.32
N PRO A 338 33.02 32.17 24.82
CA PRO A 338 32.41 31.90 23.53
C PRO A 338 33.39 32.14 22.39
N LEU A 339 33.13 31.52 21.25
CA LEU A 339 33.90 31.74 20.02
C LEU A 339 33.70 33.17 19.54
N PHE A 340 32.44 33.61 19.42
CA PHE A 340 32.09 34.99 19.08
C PHE A 340 30.64 35.31 19.47
N ASN A 341 30.33 36.59 19.58
CA ASN A 341 28.97 37.10 19.76
C ASN A 341 28.42 37.56 18.41
N SER A 342 27.11 37.43 18.21
CA SER A 342 26.39 37.97 17.06
C SER A 342 25.25 38.91 17.49
N GLY A 343 24.21 39.06 16.68
CA GLY A 343 23.06 39.94 16.90
C GLY A 343 22.21 39.60 18.13
N ASN A 344 21.15 40.37 18.34
CA ASN A 344 20.18 40.14 19.41
C ASN A 344 19.44 38.81 19.20
N VAL A 345 19.07 38.08 20.26
CA VAL A 345 18.41 36.76 20.14
C VAL A 345 17.01 36.85 19.52
N ARG A 346 16.31 37.96 19.80
CA ARG A 346 14.94 38.21 19.35
C ARG A 346 14.88 39.36 18.34
N TYR A 347 13.75 39.44 17.65
CA TYR A 347 13.35 40.53 16.74
C TYR A 347 14.04 40.56 15.35
N GLY A 348 14.62 39.44 14.89
CA GLY A 348 15.18 39.35 13.53
C GLY A 348 15.20 37.93 12.96
N SER A 349 15.40 37.82 11.65
CA SER A 349 15.87 36.60 10.98
C SER A 349 17.40 36.68 10.89
N HIS A 350 18.07 35.61 11.29
CA HIS A 350 19.52 35.49 11.33
C HIS A 350 20.02 34.62 10.19
N LEU A 351 21.20 34.94 9.65
CA LEU A 351 21.85 34.14 8.62
C LEU A 351 22.97 33.29 9.23
N PHE A 352 22.83 31.97 9.20
CA PHE A 352 23.92 31.05 9.49
C PHE A 352 24.69 30.73 8.20
N ASP A 353 26.03 30.78 8.27
CA ASP A 353 26.94 30.35 7.22
C ASP A 353 28.01 29.41 7.81
N MET A 354 28.20 28.23 7.21
CA MET A 354 29.30 27.32 7.50
C MET A 354 30.03 26.94 6.22
N VAL A 355 31.36 26.89 6.29
CA VAL A 355 32.25 26.40 5.24
C VAL A 355 33.19 25.38 5.85
N LEU A 356 33.20 24.15 5.34
CA LEU A 356 34.31 23.21 5.52
C LEU A 356 35.26 23.40 4.34
N SER A 357 36.51 23.76 4.62
CA SER A 357 37.53 23.91 3.59
C SER A 357 38.18 22.56 3.29
N LYS A 358 38.49 22.28 2.01
CA LYS A 358 39.25 21.09 1.58
C LYS A 358 40.66 20.98 2.18
N THR A 359 41.16 22.05 2.81
CA THR A 359 42.44 22.06 3.55
C THR A 359 42.27 22.15 5.06
N GLY A 360 41.03 22.24 5.57
CA GLY A 360 40.72 22.41 6.99
C GLY A 360 40.98 23.83 7.52
N TYR A 361 42.14 24.40 7.21
CA TYR A 361 42.64 25.69 7.76
C TYR A 361 41.72 26.89 7.59
N SER A 362 40.95 26.96 6.50
CA SER A 362 40.05 28.07 6.18
C SER A 362 38.58 27.75 6.36
N SER A 363 38.26 26.69 7.10
CA SER A 363 36.87 26.37 7.48
C SER A 363 36.34 27.46 8.41
N LYS A 364 35.11 27.93 8.20
CA LYS A 364 34.53 29.11 8.88
C LYS A 364 33.12 28.81 9.34
N ILE A 365 32.75 29.32 10.52
CA ILE A 365 31.35 29.45 10.94
C ILE A 365 31.05 30.93 11.17
N ALA A 366 29.91 31.41 10.70
CA ALA A 366 29.42 32.75 10.91
C ALA A 366 27.91 32.79 11.19
N VAL A 367 27.50 33.81 11.94
CA VAL A 367 26.11 34.20 12.17
C VAL A 367 26.02 35.70 11.90
N ASP A 368 25.13 36.12 11.01
CA ASP A 368 24.95 37.53 10.58
C ASP A 368 26.23 38.17 10.04
N GLY A 369 27.05 37.38 9.33
CA GLY A 369 28.36 37.78 8.80
C GLY A 369 29.51 37.80 9.83
N ASN A 370 29.21 37.93 11.13
CA ASN A 370 30.18 37.79 12.21
C ASN A 370 30.59 36.32 12.33
N GLY A 371 31.90 36.03 12.33
CA GLY A 371 32.34 34.64 12.41
C GLY A 371 33.84 34.46 12.41
N LEU A 372 34.28 33.24 12.75
CA LEU A 372 35.68 32.86 12.90
C LEU A 372 36.04 31.66 12.02
N SER A 373 37.32 31.60 11.63
CA SER A 373 37.91 30.37 11.11
C SER A 373 38.08 29.37 12.25
N LEU A 374 37.59 28.15 12.08
CA LEU A 374 37.54 27.09 13.08
C LEU A 374 38.03 25.78 12.48
N SER A 375 38.85 25.02 13.23
CA SER A 375 39.19 23.65 12.84
C SER A 375 38.13 22.67 13.34
N PRO A 376 37.97 21.48 12.72
CA PRO A 376 37.17 20.40 13.27
C PRO A 376 37.59 20.04 14.70
N VAL A 377 36.62 19.71 15.56
CA VAL A 377 36.81 19.38 16.97
C VAL A 377 36.16 18.05 17.33
N ARG A 378 36.64 17.43 18.42
CA ARG A 378 36.05 16.20 18.96
C ARG A 378 34.85 16.51 19.86
N THR A 379 33.82 15.66 19.78
CA THR A 379 32.62 15.70 20.61
C THR A 379 32.23 14.34 21.17
N GLY A 380 31.59 14.34 22.34
CA GLY A 380 30.94 13.16 22.93
C GLY A 380 29.59 12.81 22.32
N VAL A 381 28.99 13.72 21.53
CA VAL A 381 27.70 13.48 20.88
C VAL A 381 27.87 12.49 19.73
N LYS A 382 27.26 11.30 19.88
CA LYS A 382 27.20 10.30 18.81
C LYS A 382 26.37 10.78 17.63
N LEU A 383 27.04 11.09 16.53
CA LEU A 383 26.45 11.46 15.25
C LEU A 383 27.05 10.56 14.15
N PRO A 384 26.22 9.87 13.34
CA PRO A 384 26.66 9.28 12.08
C PRO A 384 27.44 10.30 11.23
N SER A 385 28.61 9.91 10.72
CA SER A 385 29.42 10.73 9.83
C SER A 385 28.73 10.98 8.48
N GLY A 386 29.14 12.02 7.77
CA GLY A 386 28.57 12.37 6.47
C GLY A 386 27.19 13.00 6.56
N THR A 387 26.87 13.69 7.66
CA THR A 387 25.57 14.34 7.86
C THR A 387 25.74 15.68 8.56
N LEU A 388 25.06 16.71 8.05
CA LEU A 388 24.84 17.97 8.75
C LEU A 388 23.63 17.82 9.67
N TYR A 389 23.83 18.05 10.97
CA TYR A 389 22.77 18.11 11.98
C TYR A 389 22.53 19.55 12.41
N ILE A 390 21.27 19.98 12.43
CA ILE A 390 20.81 21.23 13.03
C ILE A 390 19.69 20.85 14.01
N ARG A 391 19.87 21.07 15.31
CA ARG A 391 18.96 20.51 16.33
C ARG A 391 18.84 21.39 17.57
N SER A 392 17.74 21.26 18.30
CA SER A 392 17.61 21.88 19.62
C SER A 392 18.35 21.09 20.70
N ALA A 393 18.98 21.80 21.64
CA ALA A 393 19.32 21.25 22.96
C ALA A 393 18.31 21.72 24.01
N SER A 394 18.20 23.05 24.19
CA SER A 394 17.23 23.73 25.06
C SER A 394 16.42 24.74 24.23
N PRO A 395 15.36 24.31 23.52
CA PRO A 395 14.73 25.15 22.50
C PRO A 395 14.04 26.41 23.07
N ALA A 396 14.00 27.46 22.25
CA ALA A 396 13.02 28.54 22.36
C ALA A 396 11.60 27.99 22.16
N LYS A 397 10.57 28.67 22.68
CA LYS A 397 9.15 28.29 22.43
C LYS A 397 8.86 27.97 20.96
N GLN A 398 9.40 28.79 20.04
CA GLN A 398 9.43 28.48 18.62
C GLN A 398 10.81 28.77 18.02
N THR A 399 11.29 27.88 17.16
CA THR A 399 12.44 28.10 16.26
C THR A 399 11.97 28.03 14.82
N ASN A 400 12.19 29.08 14.04
CA ASN A 400 11.73 29.21 12.66
C ASN A 400 12.92 29.08 11.69
N PHE A 401 12.66 28.58 10.48
CA PHE A 401 13.58 28.51 9.34
C PHE A 401 12.82 28.88 8.05
N GLU A 402 13.36 29.77 7.22
CA GLU A 402 12.78 30.11 5.89
C GLU A 402 13.50 29.38 4.76
N TYR A 403 14.79 29.13 4.95
CA TYR A 403 15.71 28.64 3.93
C TYR A 403 16.76 27.72 4.54
N LEU A 404 17.04 26.58 3.90
CA LEU A 404 18.18 25.71 4.19
C LEU A 404 18.86 25.32 2.89
N GLU A 405 20.18 25.43 2.83
CA GLU A 405 21.01 25.05 1.69
C GLU A 405 22.28 24.34 2.16
N MET A 406 22.63 23.25 1.48
CA MET A 406 23.89 22.53 1.61
C MET A 406 24.43 22.25 0.20
N VAL A 407 25.72 22.46 -0.02
CA VAL A 407 26.37 22.25 -1.32
C VAL A 407 27.77 21.67 -1.15
N ILE A 408 28.12 20.73 -2.04
CA ILE A 408 29.44 20.12 -2.19
C ILE A 408 29.86 20.30 -3.65
N PRO A 409 30.80 21.22 -3.96
CA PRO A 409 31.24 21.49 -5.32
C PRO A 409 32.20 20.39 -5.80
N HIS A 410 31.67 19.32 -6.39
CA HIS A 410 32.49 18.23 -6.96
C HIS A 410 33.42 18.73 -8.08
N GLU A 411 33.05 19.85 -8.70
CA GLU A 411 33.84 20.57 -9.68
C GLU A 411 33.99 22.04 -9.28
N THR A 412 35.18 22.59 -9.45
CA THR A 412 35.37 24.05 -9.60
C THR A 412 35.43 24.33 -11.09
N PHE A 413 34.54 25.19 -11.59
CA PHE A 413 34.38 25.40 -13.02
C PHE A 413 35.61 26.10 -13.62
N ILE A 414 36.50 25.38 -14.31
CA ILE A 414 37.70 25.94 -14.95
C ILE A 414 37.66 25.58 -16.44
N HIS A 415 37.27 26.53 -17.28
CA HIS A 415 37.05 26.30 -18.72
C HIS A 415 37.90 27.22 -19.57
N ARG A 416 38.66 26.64 -20.52
CA ARG A 416 39.41 27.42 -21.52
C ARG A 416 38.53 27.66 -22.72
N LEU A 417 38.24 28.92 -23.00
CA LEU A 417 37.29 29.30 -24.04
C LEU A 417 37.80 28.87 -25.43
N VAL A 418 36.87 28.43 -26.28
CA VAL A 418 37.07 28.05 -27.67
C VAL A 418 36.05 28.74 -28.58
N PRO A 419 36.27 28.82 -29.91
CA PRO A 419 35.33 29.47 -30.83
C PRO A 419 33.88 28.94 -30.80
N ASP A 420 33.70 27.67 -30.43
CA ASP A 420 32.40 27.01 -30.30
C ASP A 420 31.60 27.46 -29.06
N ASP A 421 32.25 28.14 -28.10
CA ASP A 421 31.58 28.72 -26.93
C ASP A 421 30.78 29.99 -27.27
N ASP A 422 30.72 30.46 -28.52
CA ASP A 422 30.01 31.71 -28.82
C ASP A 422 28.52 31.63 -28.49
N GLY A 423 28.05 32.60 -27.69
CA GLY A 423 26.73 32.64 -27.09
C GLY A 423 26.60 31.86 -25.78
N ALA A 424 27.59 31.05 -25.39
CA ALA A 424 27.49 30.17 -24.21
C ALA A 424 27.23 30.94 -22.92
N THR A 425 26.52 30.30 -21.99
CA THR A 425 26.19 30.83 -20.66
C THR A 425 26.85 29.98 -19.58
N PHE A 426 27.65 30.62 -18.74
CA PHE A 426 28.35 30.03 -17.60
C PHE A 426 27.61 30.39 -16.31
N TYR A 427 26.91 29.42 -15.72
CA TYR A 427 26.19 29.60 -14.46
C TYR A 427 27.05 29.14 -13.27
N ILE A 428 27.36 30.08 -12.38
CA ILE A 428 28.13 29.83 -11.15
C ILE A 428 27.19 29.87 -9.93
N PRO A 429 26.73 28.70 -9.44
CA PRO A 429 25.88 28.60 -8.28
C PRO A 429 26.56 28.95 -6.95
N TRP A 430 25.75 29.28 -5.95
CA TRP A 430 26.21 29.57 -4.59
C TRP A 430 27.01 28.40 -4.02
N GLY A 431 28.19 28.74 -3.52
CA GLY A 431 29.12 27.84 -2.87
C GLY A 431 30.19 27.23 -3.78
N VAL A 432 30.02 27.28 -5.11
CA VAL A 432 31.08 26.94 -6.07
C VAL A 432 32.00 28.13 -6.29
N ALA A 433 33.00 28.28 -5.41
CA ALA A 433 33.99 29.36 -5.50
C ALA A 433 35.26 28.94 -6.24
N GLY A 434 35.95 29.92 -6.83
CA GLY A 434 37.19 29.69 -7.60
C GLY A 434 36.98 29.41 -9.08
N SER A 435 35.75 29.53 -9.57
CA SER A 435 35.38 29.33 -10.97
C SER A 435 36.06 30.35 -11.90
N GLN A 436 36.62 29.87 -13.00
CA GLN A 436 37.50 30.57 -13.92
C GLN A 436 37.15 30.28 -15.39
N LEU A 437 37.14 31.33 -16.21
CA LEU A 437 37.31 31.24 -17.66
C LEU A 437 38.75 31.59 -18.02
N ILE A 438 39.39 30.79 -18.87
CA ILE A 438 40.71 31.09 -19.44
C ILE A 438 40.50 31.53 -20.88
N LEU A 439 40.83 32.79 -21.17
CA LEU A 439 40.87 33.34 -22.52
C LEU A 439 42.14 32.88 -23.22
N PRO A 440 42.05 32.16 -24.35
CA PRO A 440 43.21 31.73 -25.11
C PRO A 440 43.90 32.92 -25.79
N ASP A 441 45.17 32.74 -26.15
CA ASP A 441 45.90 33.67 -27.03
C ASP A 441 45.44 33.62 -28.50
N THR A 442 44.56 32.67 -28.86
CA THR A 442 43.98 32.54 -30.20
C THR A 442 42.91 33.59 -30.44
N GLU A 443 42.97 34.29 -31.57
CA GLU A 443 41.96 35.29 -31.94
C GLU A 443 40.56 34.66 -32.02
N MET A 444 39.63 35.18 -31.22
CA MET A 444 38.24 34.72 -31.23
C MET A 444 37.48 35.26 -32.45
N PRO A 445 36.45 34.56 -32.94
CA PRO A 445 35.62 35.05 -34.03
C PRO A 445 35.11 36.49 -33.80
N ALA A 446 35.00 37.27 -34.87
CA ALA A 446 34.45 38.61 -34.80
C ALA A 446 33.01 38.56 -34.24
N GLY A 447 32.74 39.32 -33.17
CA GLY A 447 31.46 39.30 -32.48
C GLY A 447 31.29 38.20 -31.41
N PHE A 448 32.31 37.37 -31.16
CA PHE A 448 32.30 36.36 -30.09
C PHE A 448 31.89 36.98 -28.75
N SER A 449 30.96 36.33 -28.05
CA SER A 449 30.54 36.74 -26.73
C SER A 449 30.03 35.59 -25.88
N VAL A 450 30.28 35.65 -24.57
CA VAL A 450 29.75 34.68 -23.59
C VAL A 450 29.06 35.41 -22.45
N MET A 451 28.13 34.72 -21.79
CA MET A 451 27.37 35.23 -20.66
C MET A 451 27.80 34.55 -19.37
N SER A 452 27.82 35.30 -18.27
CA SER A 452 27.87 34.76 -16.91
C SER A 452 26.51 34.95 -16.23
N ALA A 453 26.12 34.00 -15.40
CA ALA A 453 25.08 34.17 -14.40
C ALA A 453 25.62 33.65 -13.07
N THR A 454 25.73 34.49 -12.05
CA THR A 454 26.23 34.05 -10.73
C THR A 454 25.20 34.29 -9.63
N ASP A 455 25.07 33.32 -8.70
CA ASP A 455 24.28 33.51 -7.49
C ASP A 455 24.91 34.62 -6.61
N ASN A 456 24.12 35.27 -5.75
CA ASN A 456 24.58 36.42 -4.97
C ASN A 456 25.84 36.09 -4.12
N GLY A 457 26.87 36.93 -4.25
CA GLY A 457 28.17 36.75 -3.60
C GLY A 457 29.13 35.80 -4.32
N MET A 458 28.72 35.15 -5.41
CA MET A 458 29.61 34.39 -6.30
C MET A 458 30.08 35.24 -7.47
N TYR A 459 31.21 34.87 -8.06
CA TYR A 459 31.77 35.50 -9.25
C TYR A 459 32.37 34.44 -10.19
N LEU A 460 32.45 34.79 -11.47
CA LEU A 460 33.23 34.07 -12.47
C LEU A 460 34.48 34.91 -12.77
N GLN A 461 35.66 34.40 -12.42
CA GLN A 461 36.90 35.07 -12.77
C GLN A 461 37.19 34.81 -14.25
N VAL A 462 37.68 35.82 -14.98
CA VAL A 462 38.14 35.67 -16.37
C VAL A 462 39.62 35.99 -16.38
N LEU A 463 40.44 35.04 -16.81
CA LEU A 463 41.90 35.11 -16.85
C LEU A 463 42.35 35.17 -18.31
N ALA A 464 43.32 36.03 -18.64
CA ALA A 464 44.04 35.90 -19.90
C ALA A 464 45.13 34.82 -19.77
N GLU A 465 45.25 33.95 -20.76
CA GLU A 465 46.30 32.91 -20.80
C GLU A 465 47.70 33.54 -20.80
N ASN A 466 47.89 34.65 -21.54
CA ASN A 466 49.06 35.52 -21.45
C ASN A 466 48.67 37.01 -21.46
N ASN A 467 49.66 37.90 -21.29
CA ASN A 467 49.51 39.37 -21.32
C ASN A 467 49.12 39.97 -22.70
N ASN A 468 48.69 39.14 -23.65
CA ASN A 468 48.43 39.52 -25.04
C ASN A 468 47.01 40.09 -25.25
N VAL A 469 46.09 39.84 -24.31
CA VAL A 469 44.70 40.31 -24.35
C VAL A 469 44.49 41.39 -23.28
N ALA A 470 43.96 42.56 -23.69
CA ALA A 470 43.63 43.64 -22.75
C ALA A 470 42.14 43.60 -22.36
N PHE A 471 41.88 43.56 -21.04
CA PHE A 471 40.53 43.71 -20.49
C PHE A 471 40.09 45.19 -20.47
N VAL A 472 38.85 45.43 -20.88
CA VAL A 472 38.21 46.75 -20.85
C VAL A 472 36.85 46.64 -20.15
N SER A 473 36.69 47.38 -19.06
CA SER A 473 35.41 47.46 -18.34
C SER A 473 34.74 48.81 -18.57
N LYS A 474 33.51 48.98 -18.05
CA LYS A 474 32.84 50.29 -17.96
C LYS A 474 33.67 51.37 -17.22
N LYS A 475 34.71 50.98 -16.47
CA LYS A 475 35.64 51.89 -15.76
C LYS A 475 36.96 52.12 -16.52
N GLY A 476 37.02 51.78 -17.82
CA GLY A 476 38.19 51.93 -18.67
C GLY A 476 38.99 50.63 -18.86
N ALA A 477 40.13 50.76 -19.55
CA ALA A 477 41.09 49.66 -19.74
C ALA A 477 42.09 49.62 -18.58
N TRP A 478 42.38 48.42 -18.06
CA TRP A 478 43.29 48.22 -16.92
C TRP A 478 44.23 47.05 -17.26
N PRO A 479 45.54 47.14 -16.92
CA PRO A 479 46.56 46.16 -17.35
C PRO A 479 46.57 44.87 -16.52
N ASN A 480 45.48 44.55 -15.82
CA ASN A 480 45.40 43.36 -14.98
C ASN A 480 45.21 42.10 -15.85
N GLN A 481 45.83 41.00 -15.45
CA GLN A 481 45.73 39.69 -16.11
C GLN A 481 44.36 39.01 -15.96
N TYR A 482 43.44 39.64 -15.21
CA TYR A 482 42.11 39.08 -14.93
C TYR A 482 41.06 40.17 -14.71
N ASP A 483 39.80 39.77 -14.92
CA ASP A 483 38.60 40.48 -14.48
C ASP A 483 37.68 39.50 -13.69
N SER A 484 36.62 40.00 -13.07
CA SER A 484 35.63 39.18 -12.35
C SER A 484 34.21 39.63 -12.66
N MET A 485 33.42 38.71 -13.20
CA MET A 485 32.01 38.93 -13.55
C MET A 485 31.10 38.52 -12.39
N TYR A 486 30.12 39.35 -12.06
CA TYR A 486 29.17 39.18 -10.96
C TYR A 486 27.73 39.29 -11.48
N GLY A 487 26.83 38.43 -10.99
CA GLY A 487 25.44 38.39 -11.41
C GLY A 487 25.30 38.04 -12.90
N ALA A 488 24.36 38.68 -13.57
CA ALA A 488 24.29 38.67 -15.03
C ALA A 488 25.43 39.54 -15.60
N GLY A 489 26.27 38.95 -16.44
CA GLY A 489 27.35 39.67 -17.11
C GLY A 489 27.56 39.12 -18.52
N ARG A 490 28.19 39.93 -19.38
CA ARG A 490 28.58 39.51 -20.74
C ARG A 490 30.02 39.92 -21.02
N LEU A 491 30.75 39.00 -21.63
CA LEU A 491 32.12 39.15 -22.11
C LEU A 491 32.06 39.19 -23.63
N ILE A 492 32.64 40.21 -24.28
CA ILE A 492 32.54 40.44 -25.73
C ILE A 492 33.93 40.69 -26.34
N HIS A 493 34.25 40.02 -27.44
CA HIS A 493 35.47 40.22 -28.22
C HIS A 493 35.34 41.41 -29.18
N VAL A 494 36.27 42.38 -29.10
CA VAL A 494 36.29 43.57 -29.96
C VAL A 494 37.74 43.93 -30.33
N GLY A 495 38.16 43.53 -31.53
CA GLY A 495 39.54 43.71 -31.99
C GLY A 495 40.50 42.87 -31.14
N ASN A 496 41.55 43.46 -30.57
CA ASN A 496 42.48 42.78 -29.66
C ASN A 496 42.10 42.93 -28.17
N LYS A 497 40.82 43.13 -27.86
CA LYS A 497 40.34 43.48 -26.51
C LYS A 497 39.09 42.68 -26.13
N MET A 498 38.98 42.39 -24.84
CA MET A 498 37.79 41.76 -24.25
C MET A 498 37.06 42.76 -23.37
N TRP A 499 35.77 42.96 -23.66
CA TRP A 499 34.90 43.89 -22.93
C TRP A 499 34.00 43.17 -21.96
N THR A 500 33.97 43.61 -20.70
CA THR A 500 33.03 43.13 -19.69
C THR A 500 31.89 44.14 -19.47
N THR A 501 30.65 43.66 -19.57
CA THR A 501 29.45 44.44 -19.30
C THR A 501 28.60 43.77 -18.22
N THR A 502 28.28 44.52 -17.17
CA THR A 502 27.14 44.24 -16.26
C THR A 502 25.83 44.70 -16.88
#